data_AF-A0A1M5AZL7-F1
#
_entry.id   AF-A0A1M5AZL7-F1
#
_cell.length_a   1.000
_cell.length_b   1.000
_cell.length_c   1.000
_cell.angle_alpha   90.00
_cell.angle_beta   90.00
_cell.angle_gamma   90.00
#
_symmetry.space_group_name_H-M   'P 1'
#
loop_
_entity.id
_entity.type
_entity.pdbx_description
1 polymer ?
#
loop_
_entity_poly.entity_id
_entity_poly.type
_entity_poly.pdbx_seq_one_letter_code
_entity_poly.pdbx_strand_id
1 'polypeptide(L)'
;MVRAEYADQRTPTLREVLKAAKGKSKVIIELKYYGHDVDLENRVAAIVEEFGMEKDIATMSLKYPAVQKMKALRPDWRAGVLAATAVGDLAGLEGDFVAVNAGMVTPGLVRRVHDAGKDIYVWTVNDPLQMSSMASMGVDGLITDRPAMAREVLRVRAEMEPGERLLLWLATTFGLSVDTEAMRDASP
;
A
#
# COMPACT_ATOMS: atom_id res chain seq x y z
N MET A 1 7.58 12.96 -19.20
CA MET A 1 8.83 13.03 -19.99
C MET A 1 9.84 12.15 -19.26
N VAL A 2 10.31 11.06 -19.88
CA VAL A 2 11.30 10.16 -19.26
C VAL A 2 12.63 10.92 -19.18
N ARG A 3 13.27 10.92 -18.01
CA ARG A 3 14.58 11.57 -17.84
C ARG A 3 15.62 10.86 -18.69
N ALA A 4 16.56 11.61 -19.28
CA ALA A 4 17.59 11.06 -20.17
C ALA A 4 18.42 9.94 -19.52
N GLU A 5 18.57 9.99 -18.19
CA GLU A 5 19.26 8.97 -17.39
C GLU A 5 18.58 7.58 -17.38
N TYR A 6 17.31 7.48 -17.79
CA TYR A 6 16.55 6.21 -17.84
C TYR A 6 16.10 5.83 -19.26
N ALA A 7 16.69 6.42 -20.30
CA ALA A 7 16.26 6.21 -21.69
C ALA A 7 16.42 4.77 -22.19
N ASP A 8 17.32 3.98 -21.58
CA ASP A 8 17.57 2.59 -21.90
C ASP A 8 16.69 1.59 -21.13
N GLN A 9 15.97 2.06 -20.11
CA GLN A 9 15.13 1.22 -19.27
C GLN A 9 13.92 0.68 -20.03
N ARG A 10 13.41 -0.47 -19.57
CA ARG A 10 12.21 -1.13 -20.11
C ARG A 10 11.25 -1.46 -18.99
N THR A 11 9.97 -1.58 -19.31
CA THR A 11 8.96 -2.05 -18.35
C THR A 11 9.33 -3.46 -17.89
N PRO A 12 9.56 -3.68 -16.59
CA PRO A 12 9.94 -5.00 -16.10
C PRO A 12 8.76 -5.97 -16.19
N THR A 13 9.06 -7.23 -16.43
CA THR A 13 8.12 -8.33 -16.27
C THR A 13 7.91 -8.66 -14.79
N LEU A 14 6.79 -9.32 -14.46
CA LEU A 14 6.56 -9.80 -13.10
C LEU A 14 7.68 -10.73 -12.63
N ARG A 15 8.23 -11.59 -13.51
CA ARG A 15 9.35 -12.48 -13.19
C ARG A 15 10.59 -11.71 -12.73
N GLU A 16 10.93 -10.62 -13.42
CA GLU A 16 12.08 -9.79 -13.05
C GLU A 16 11.86 -9.09 -11.71
N VAL A 17 10.65 -8.60 -11.45
CA VAL A 17 10.29 -8.00 -10.16
C VAL A 17 10.40 -9.02 -9.02
N LEU A 18 9.80 -10.21 -9.16
CA LEU A 18 9.87 -11.25 -8.14
C LEU A 18 11.31 -11.72 -7.92
N LYS A 19 12.10 -11.89 -8.99
CA LYS A 19 13.52 -12.22 -8.89
C LYS A 19 14.30 -11.17 -8.09
N ALA A 20 14.02 -9.89 -8.32
CA ALA A 20 14.69 -8.80 -7.64
C ALA A 20 14.30 -8.68 -6.15
N ALA A 21 13.03 -8.94 -5.84
CA ALA A 21 12.45 -8.80 -4.49
C ALA A 21 12.71 -10.00 -3.57
N LYS A 22 12.84 -11.21 -4.13
CA LYS A 22 12.96 -12.45 -3.36
C LYS A 22 14.05 -12.37 -2.29
N GLY A 23 13.67 -12.62 -1.04
CA GLY A 23 14.56 -12.57 0.13
C GLY A 23 14.97 -11.16 0.59
N LYS A 24 14.44 -10.10 -0.05
CA LYS A 24 14.76 -8.70 0.28
C LYS A 24 13.53 -7.91 0.72
N SER A 25 12.38 -8.16 0.09
CA SER A 25 11.13 -7.49 0.40
C SER A 25 9.93 -8.35 0.04
N LYS A 26 8.78 -8.03 0.64
CA LYS A 26 7.47 -8.51 0.17
C LYS A 26 7.02 -7.71 -1.06
N VAL A 27 6.04 -8.23 -1.80
CA VAL A 27 5.49 -7.56 -2.99
C VAL A 27 3.97 -7.47 -2.92
N ILE A 28 3.41 -6.28 -3.08
CA ILE A 28 1.97 -6.11 -3.29
C ILE A 28 1.73 -6.02 -4.81
N ILE A 29 0.97 -6.96 -5.36
CA ILE A 29 0.67 -7.07 -6.79
C ILE A 29 -0.74 -6.56 -7.04
N GLU A 30 -0.86 -5.40 -7.69
CA GLU A 30 -2.15 -4.88 -8.14
C GLU A 30 -2.59 -5.55 -9.45
N LEU A 31 -3.72 -6.25 -9.43
CA LEU A 31 -4.36 -6.82 -10.62
C LEU A 31 -5.20 -5.74 -11.32
N LYS A 32 -4.67 -5.24 -12.44
CA LYS A 32 -5.34 -4.26 -13.32
C LYS A 32 -5.89 -4.93 -14.56
N TYR A 33 -7.14 -4.61 -14.90
CA TYR A 33 -7.86 -5.17 -16.04
C TYR A 33 -8.10 -4.08 -17.10
N TYR A 34 -7.61 -4.33 -18.31
CA TYR A 34 -7.66 -3.43 -19.47
C TYR A 34 -8.51 -3.98 -20.63
N GLY A 35 -9.34 -5.00 -20.39
CA GLY A 35 -10.36 -5.47 -21.33
C GLY A 35 -9.98 -6.71 -22.17
N HIS A 36 -8.75 -7.21 -22.03
CA HIS A 36 -8.28 -8.44 -22.70
C HIS A 36 -7.68 -9.46 -21.73
N ASP A 37 -7.85 -9.24 -20.43
CA ASP A 37 -7.23 -10.03 -19.37
C ASP A 37 -8.01 -11.31 -19.11
N VAL A 38 -7.80 -12.29 -19.98
CA VAL A 38 -8.28 -13.66 -19.75
C VAL A 38 -7.35 -14.33 -18.75
N ASP A 39 -7.95 -14.80 -17.66
CA ASP A 39 -7.29 -15.65 -16.66
C ASP A 39 -6.03 -15.04 -16.00
N LEU A 40 -6.06 -13.72 -15.80
CA LEU A 40 -4.94 -12.97 -15.21
C LEU A 40 -4.54 -13.52 -13.84
N GLU A 41 -5.51 -13.89 -13.01
CA GLU A 41 -5.28 -14.40 -11.66
C GLU A 41 -4.42 -15.67 -11.67
N ASN A 42 -4.77 -16.65 -12.50
CA ASN A 42 -4.00 -17.90 -12.61
C ASN A 42 -2.63 -17.67 -13.25
N ARG A 43 -2.52 -16.75 -14.21
CA ARG A 43 -1.22 -16.41 -14.84
C ARG A 43 -0.27 -15.75 -13.84
N VAL A 44 -0.78 -14.83 -13.02
CA VAL A 44 -0.01 -14.24 -11.91
C VAL A 44 0.34 -15.30 -10.89
N ALA A 45 -0.63 -16.16 -10.53
CA ALA A 45 -0.42 -17.20 -9.53
C ALA A 45 0.68 -18.17 -9.95
N ALA A 46 0.66 -18.65 -11.20
CA ALA A 46 1.68 -19.54 -11.75
C ALA A 46 3.09 -18.92 -11.70
N ILE A 47 3.22 -17.61 -11.95
CA ILE A 47 4.51 -16.91 -11.85
C ILE A 47 4.97 -16.78 -10.40
N VAL A 48 4.07 -16.50 -9.46
CA VAL A 48 4.43 -16.43 -8.04
C VAL A 48 4.86 -17.80 -7.50
N GLU A 49 4.16 -18.87 -7.88
CA GLU A 49 4.47 -20.26 -7.52
C GLU A 49 5.79 -20.72 -8.12
N GLU A 50 6.10 -20.35 -9.37
CA GLU A 50 7.41 -20.59 -10.01
C GLU A 50 8.57 -20.05 -9.15
N PHE A 51 8.34 -18.94 -8.44
CA PHE A 51 9.32 -18.32 -7.56
C PHE A 51 9.20 -18.74 -6.10
N GLY A 52 8.17 -19.50 -5.70
CA GLY A 52 7.92 -19.90 -4.31
C GLY A 52 7.79 -18.70 -3.36
N MET A 53 7.08 -17.65 -3.80
CA MET A 53 6.91 -16.38 -3.06
C MET A 53 5.49 -16.19 -2.50
N GLU A 54 4.69 -17.24 -2.41
CA GLU A 54 3.27 -17.20 -2.01
C GLU A 54 3.06 -16.53 -0.65
N LYS A 55 4.00 -16.72 0.27
CA LYS A 55 3.98 -16.14 1.63
C LYS A 55 4.54 -14.71 1.70
N ASP A 56 5.22 -14.27 0.64
CA ASP A 56 5.92 -12.99 0.55
C ASP A 56 5.20 -12.00 -0.38
N ILE A 57 4.02 -12.36 -0.88
CA ILE A 57 3.19 -11.48 -1.68
C ILE A 57 1.84 -11.19 -1.02
N ALA A 58 1.22 -10.12 -1.49
CA ALA A 58 -0.21 -9.92 -1.37
C ALA A 58 -0.74 -9.45 -2.72
N THR A 59 -1.98 -9.82 -3.06
CA THR A 59 -2.64 -9.31 -4.26
C THR A 59 -3.64 -8.23 -3.90
N MET A 60 -3.93 -7.31 -4.80
CA MET A 60 -5.03 -6.37 -4.62
C MET A 60 -5.67 -5.98 -5.94
N SER A 61 -6.91 -5.49 -5.91
CA SER A 61 -7.56 -4.95 -7.11
C SER A 61 -8.63 -3.93 -6.77
N LEU A 62 -8.87 -2.98 -7.68
CA LEU A 62 -10.06 -2.12 -7.65
C LEU A 62 -11.33 -2.89 -8.08
N LYS A 63 -11.17 -4.01 -8.78
CA LYS A 63 -12.29 -4.86 -9.19
C LYS A 63 -12.55 -5.86 -8.08
N TYR A 64 -13.57 -5.62 -7.26
CA TYR A 64 -13.94 -6.54 -6.18
C TYR A 64 -14.08 -8.01 -6.64
N PRO A 65 -14.72 -8.33 -7.79
CA PRO A 65 -14.77 -9.72 -8.29
C PRO A 65 -13.41 -10.38 -8.52
N ALA A 66 -12.36 -9.60 -8.83
CA ALA A 66 -11.00 -10.12 -8.97
C ALA A 66 -10.42 -10.58 -7.63
N VAL A 67 -10.69 -9.83 -6.56
CA VAL A 67 -10.27 -10.19 -5.19
C VAL A 67 -10.97 -11.47 -4.77
N GLN A 68 -12.28 -11.57 -4.99
CA GLN A 68 -13.06 -12.78 -4.70
C GLN A 68 -12.56 -13.99 -5.50
N LYS A 69 -12.29 -13.80 -6.80
CA LYS A 69 -11.74 -14.87 -7.66
C LYS A 69 -10.37 -15.32 -7.17
N MET A 70 -9.49 -14.40 -6.75
CA MET A 70 -8.20 -14.76 -6.19
C MET A 70 -8.34 -15.54 -4.88
N LYS A 71 -9.21 -15.10 -3.95
CA LYS A 71 -9.49 -15.84 -2.70
C LYS A 71 -10.10 -17.22 -2.97
N ALA A 72 -10.93 -17.37 -3.99
CA ALA A 72 -11.47 -18.67 -4.39
C ALA A 72 -10.40 -19.61 -4.97
N LEU A 73 -9.48 -19.07 -5.79
CA LEU A 73 -8.41 -19.86 -6.42
C LEU A 73 -7.26 -20.19 -5.45
N ARG A 74 -6.94 -19.28 -4.54
CA ARG A 74 -5.82 -19.35 -3.59
C ARG A 74 -6.27 -18.78 -2.22
N PRO A 75 -7.07 -19.52 -1.44
CA PRO A 75 -7.64 -19.03 -0.19
C PRO A 75 -6.59 -18.63 0.86
N ASP A 76 -5.43 -19.29 0.84
CA ASP A 76 -4.32 -19.03 1.76
C ASP A 76 -3.50 -17.79 1.39
N TRP A 77 -3.71 -17.21 0.20
CA TRP A 77 -2.99 -16.01 -0.21
C TRP A 77 -3.66 -14.78 0.38
N ARG A 78 -2.82 -13.80 0.75
CA ARG A 78 -3.31 -12.49 1.16
C ARG A 78 -3.83 -11.74 -0.07
N ALA A 79 -5.09 -11.32 -0.04
CA ALA A 79 -5.71 -10.50 -1.07
C ALA A 79 -6.51 -9.35 -0.45
N GLY A 80 -6.51 -8.18 -1.10
CA GLY A 80 -7.19 -7.00 -0.55
C GLY A 80 -7.91 -6.16 -1.59
N VAL A 81 -8.88 -5.39 -1.11
CA VAL A 81 -9.65 -4.48 -1.96
C VAL A 81 -8.95 -3.12 -2.02
N LEU A 82 -8.63 -2.67 -3.24
CA LEU A 82 -8.14 -1.32 -3.48
C LEU A 82 -9.34 -0.39 -3.72
N ALA A 83 -9.70 0.39 -2.71
CA ALA A 83 -10.88 1.26 -2.74
C ALA A 83 -10.49 2.71 -3.09
N ALA A 84 -10.89 3.15 -4.29
CA ALA A 84 -10.76 4.55 -4.72
C ALA A 84 -11.74 5.50 -4.02
N THR A 85 -12.88 4.97 -3.55
CA THR A 85 -13.89 5.73 -2.81
C THR A 85 -14.40 4.91 -1.62
N ALA A 86 -14.72 5.57 -0.51
CA ALA A 86 -15.28 4.97 0.70
C ALA A 86 -16.81 4.90 0.58
N VAL A 87 -17.29 4.21 -0.44
CA VAL A 87 -18.72 3.93 -0.59
C VAL A 87 -19.00 2.54 -0.05
N GLY A 88 -19.95 2.45 0.88
CA GLY A 88 -20.40 1.20 1.47
C GLY A 88 -19.55 0.74 2.67
N ASP A 89 -19.79 -0.50 3.09
CA ASP A 89 -19.10 -1.12 4.22
C ASP A 89 -17.80 -1.80 3.76
N LEU A 90 -16.70 -1.03 3.77
CA LEU A 90 -15.37 -1.55 3.45
C LEU A 90 -14.93 -2.68 4.40
N ALA A 91 -15.36 -2.64 5.66
CA ALA A 91 -15.01 -3.67 6.64
C ALA A 91 -15.74 -5.00 6.35
N GLY A 92 -16.88 -4.96 5.67
CA GLY A 92 -17.64 -6.13 5.24
C GLY A 92 -17.17 -6.83 3.96
N LEU A 93 -16.28 -6.21 3.17
CA LEU A 93 -15.83 -6.77 1.88
C LEU A 93 -14.90 -7.98 2.06
N GLU A 94 -15.06 -9.03 1.24
CA GLU A 94 -14.16 -10.19 1.26
C GLU A 94 -12.71 -9.78 0.94
N GLY A 95 -11.77 -10.30 1.74
CA GLY A 95 -10.34 -9.98 1.65
C GLY A 95 -9.69 -9.86 3.02
N ASP A 96 -8.36 -9.92 3.05
CA ASP A 96 -7.53 -9.86 4.25
C ASP A 96 -7.13 -8.42 4.61
N PHE A 97 -7.26 -7.48 3.68
CA PHE A 97 -6.99 -6.06 3.90
C PHE A 97 -7.78 -5.16 2.94
N VAL A 98 -7.86 -3.88 3.28
CA VAL A 98 -8.35 -2.82 2.37
C VAL A 98 -7.28 -1.75 2.19
N ALA A 99 -7.14 -1.25 0.97
CA ALA A 99 -6.26 -0.14 0.66
C ALA A 99 -7.09 1.08 0.23
N VAL A 100 -7.09 2.15 1.00
CA VAL A 100 -7.99 3.31 0.82
C VAL A 100 -7.24 4.59 0.54
N ASN A 101 -7.92 5.55 -0.10
CA ASN A 101 -7.36 6.88 -0.27
C ASN A 101 -7.12 7.58 1.10
N ALA A 102 -5.99 8.26 1.26
CA ALA A 102 -5.60 8.98 2.48
C ALA A 102 -6.65 9.98 2.98
N GLY A 103 -7.35 10.65 2.06
CA GLY A 103 -8.41 11.61 2.40
C GLY A 103 -9.66 10.98 3.02
N MET A 104 -9.79 9.64 2.98
CA MET A 104 -10.95 8.92 3.51
C MET A 104 -10.67 8.24 4.85
N VAL A 105 -9.41 8.22 5.28
CA VAL A 105 -9.01 7.53 6.50
C VAL A 105 -9.49 8.33 7.71
N THR A 106 -10.17 7.63 8.61
CA THR A 106 -10.59 8.16 9.91
C THR A 106 -10.27 7.12 10.98
N PRO A 107 -10.06 7.51 12.25
CA PRO A 107 -9.89 6.56 13.35
C PRO A 107 -11.04 5.55 13.45
N GLY A 108 -12.27 6.00 13.16
CA GLY A 108 -13.44 5.12 13.14
C GLY A 108 -13.42 4.08 12.00
N LEU A 109 -12.90 4.44 10.82
CA LEU A 109 -12.71 3.48 9.73
C LEU A 109 -11.64 2.45 10.09
N VAL A 110 -10.48 2.90 10.59
CA VAL A 110 -9.38 2.02 11.02
C VAL A 110 -9.91 0.99 12.03
N ARG A 111 -10.59 1.47 13.08
CA ARG A 111 -11.18 0.60 14.10
C ARG A 111 -12.14 -0.43 13.51
N ARG A 112 -13.07 -0.02 12.62
CA ARG A 112 -14.03 -0.97 12.01
C ARG A 112 -13.34 -2.04 11.16
N VAL A 113 -12.28 -1.68 10.45
CA VAL A 113 -11.52 -2.63 9.63
C VAL A 113 -10.76 -3.62 10.54
N HIS A 114 -10.13 -3.15 11.60
CA HIS A 114 -9.48 -4.00 12.61
C HIS A 114 -10.47 -4.90 13.36
N ASP A 115 -11.64 -4.37 13.75
CA ASP A 115 -12.71 -5.14 14.40
C ASP A 115 -13.23 -6.28 13.47
N ALA A 116 -13.08 -6.13 12.16
CA ALA A 116 -13.37 -7.17 11.16
C ALA A 116 -12.19 -8.12 10.88
N GLY A 117 -11.09 -8.01 11.62
CA GLY A 117 -9.91 -8.87 11.49
C GLY A 117 -9.07 -8.62 10.24
N LYS A 118 -9.09 -7.39 9.70
CA LYS A 118 -8.42 -7.01 8.45
C LYS A 118 -7.41 -5.91 8.69
N ASP A 119 -6.41 -5.83 7.81
CA ASP A 119 -5.46 -4.71 7.80
C ASP A 119 -6.00 -3.54 6.96
N ILE A 120 -5.57 -2.32 7.27
CA ILE A 120 -5.86 -1.11 6.48
C ILE A 120 -4.57 -0.47 5.97
N TYR A 121 -4.45 -0.38 4.64
CA TYR A 121 -3.40 0.34 3.95
C TYR A 121 -3.92 1.66 3.39
N VAL A 122 -3.03 2.64 3.25
CA VAL A 122 -3.41 4.00 2.83
C VAL A 122 -2.55 4.48 1.67
N TRP A 123 -3.19 4.98 0.62
CA TRP A 123 -2.54 5.55 -0.56
C TRP A 123 -3.11 6.93 -0.92
N THR A 124 -2.40 7.83 -1.59
CA THR A 124 -0.95 7.91 -1.65
C THR A 124 -0.51 8.94 -0.60
N VAL A 125 0.34 8.53 0.33
CA VAL A 125 0.78 9.38 1.44
C VAL A 125 2.20 9.88 1.16
N ASN A 126 2.34 11.14 0.77
CA ASN A 126 3.63 11.73 0.35
C ASN A 126 4.16 12.84 1.26
N ASP A 127 3.34 13.31 2.20
CA ASP A 127 3.70 14.33 3.18
C ASP A 127 4.16 13.68 4.51
N PRO A 128 5.30 14.09 5.10
CA PRO A 128 5.85 13.46 6.30
C PRO A 128 4.98 13.66 7.55
N LEU A 129 4.28 14.80 7.68
CA LEU A 129 3.34 15.00 8.79
C LEU A 129 2.14 14.06 8.63
N GLN A 130 1.63 13.90 7.41
CA GLN A 130 0.58 12.95 7.09
C GLN A 130 1.04 11.50 7.33
N MET A 131 2.26 11.11 6.95
CA MET A 131 2.82 9.78 7.26
C MET A 131 2.79 9.50 8.77
N SER A 132 3.25 10.46 9.58
CA SER A 132 3.23 10.34 11.03
C SER A 132 1.81 10.29 11.61
N SER A 133 0.89 11.10 11.09
CA SER A 133 -0.51 11.12 11.48
C SER A 133 -1.23 9.81 11.15
N MET A 134 -1.00 9.25 9.97
CA MET A 134 -1.52 7.94 9.56
C MET A 134 -1.00 6.82 10.49
N ALA A 135 0.29 6.84 10.82
CA ALA A 135 0.87 5.91 11.79
C ALA A 135 0.24 6.08 13.20
N SER A 136 -0.07 7.32 13.61
CA SER A 136 -0.78 7.58 14.87
C SER A 136 -2.24 7.13 14.87
N MET A 137 -2.90 7.10 13.71
CA MET A 137 -4.23 6.51 13.56
C MET A 137 -4.23 4.98 13.60
N GLY A 138 -3.06 4.35 13.54
CA GLY A 138 -2.90 2.90 13.61
C GLY A 138 -3.10 2.19 12.27
N VAL A 139 -2.82 2.86 11.13
CA VAL A 139 -2.87 2.17 9.84
C VAL A 139 -1.74 1.15 9.71
N ASP A 140 -1.99 0.05 9.02
CA ASP A 140 -1.05 -1.08 8.92
C ASP A 140 -0.04 -0.92 7.77
N GLY A 141 -0.31 -0.03 6.82
CA GLY A 141 0.56 0.18 5.66
C GLY A 141 0.39 1.53 4.99
N LEU A 142 1.51 2.09 4.54
CA LEU A 142 1.57 3.32 3.73
C LEU A 142 2.01 2.96 2.32
N ILE A 143 1.25 3.42 1.33
CA ILE A 143 1.60 3.39 -0.08
C ILE A 143 2.01 4.83 -0.45
N THR A 144 3.26 4.99 -0.90
CA THR A 144 3.91 6.30 -1.05
C THR A 144 4.81 6.31 -2.27
N ASP A 145 4.95 7.49 -2.87
CA ASP A 145 5.96 7.78 -3.90
C ASP A 145 7.32 8.15 -3.26
N ARG A 146 7.39 8.23 -1.92
CA ARG A 146 8.57 8.65 -1.16
C ARG A 146 8.99 7.61 -0.10
N PRO A 147 9.42 6.40 -0.51
CA PRO A 147 9.70 5.30 0.43
C PRO A 147 10.86 5.59 1.39
N ALA A 148 11.92 6.28 0.95
CA ALA A 148 13.03 6.65 1.83
C ALA A 148 12.59 7.64 2.91
N MET A 149 11.80 8.65 2.53
CA MET A 149 11.20 9.60 3.46
C MET A 149 10.29 8.90 4.47
N ALA A 150 9.43 7.98 4.01
CA ALA A 150 8.57 7.22 4.91
C ALA A 150 9.37 6.42 5.94
N ARG A 151 10.47 5.77 5.52
CA ARG A 151 11.37 5.07 6.45
C ARG A 151 11.97 6.01 7.49
N GLU A 152 12.43 7.18 7.08
CA GLU A 152 13.03 8.15 8.00
C GLU A 152 12.00 8.74 8.98
N VAL A 153 10.80 9.10 8.50
CA VAL A 153 9.71 9.56 9.35
C VAL A 153 9.35 8.50 10.40
N LEU A 154 9.21 7.23 10.00
CA LEU A 154 8.89 6.16 10.94
C LEU A 154 10.03 5.90 11.93
N ARG A 155 11.29 6.01 11.51
CA ARG A 155 12.47 5.90 12.40
C ARG A 155 12.48 7.00 13.46
N VAL A 156 12.38 8.26 13.04
CA VAL A 156 12.36 9.42 13.93
C VAL A 156 11.15 9.34 14.88
N ARG A 157 9.97 8.99 14.35
CA ARG A 157 8.75 8.83 15.16
C ARG A 157 8.90 7.74 16.22
N ALA A 158 9.60 6.65 15.94
CA ALA A 158 9.84 5.58 16.90
C ALA A 158 10.65 6.05 18.12
N GLU A 159 11.52 7.05 17.93
CA GLU A 159 12.36 7.68 18.98
C GLU A 159 11.63 8.80 19.74
N MET A 160 10.48 9.29 19.24
CA MET A 160 9.71 10.36 19.87
C MET A 160 8.95 9.92 21.13
N GLU A 161 8.93 10.80 22.12
CA GLU A 161 8.11 10.70 23.32
C GLU A 161 6.61 10.89 22.99
N PRO A 162 5.68 10.37 23.82
CA PRO A 162 4.24 10.51 23.59
C PRO A 162 3.78 11.97 23.42
N GLY A 163 4.37 12.91 24.16
CA GLY A 163 4.06 14.34 24.05
C GLY A 163 4.46 14.95 22.70
N GLU A 164 5.61 14.56 22.16
CA GLU A 164 6.09 15.01 20.85
C GLU A 164 5.19 14.48 19.72
N ARG A 165 4.78 13.21 19.83
CA ARG A 165 3.83 12.61 18.89
C ARG A 165 2.47 13.31 18.93
N LEU A 166 2.01 13.70 20.12
CA LEU A 166 0.77 14.46 20.27
C LEU A 166 0.88 15.85 19.64
N LEU A 167 1.97 16.57 19.88
CA LEU A 167 2.21 17.88 19.26
C LEU A 167 2.24 17.80 17.73
N LEU A 168 2.92 16.78 17.19
CA LEU A 168 2.99 16.54 15.75
C LEU A 168 1.62 16.20 15.15
N TRP A 169 0.83 15.40 15.88
CA TRP A 169 -0.55 15.10 15.48
C TRP A 169 -1.41 16.36 15.45
N LEU A 170 -1.38 17.18 16.51
CA LEU A 170 -2.11 18.46 16.57
C LEU A 170 -1.69 19.40 15.44
N ALA A 171 -0.38 19.51 15.18
CA ALA A 171 0.13 20.32 14.07
C ALA A 171 -0.51 19.93 12.74
N THR A 172 -0.59 18.62 12.47
CA THR A 172 -1.21 18.08 11.26
C THR A 172 -2.72 18.35 11.24
N THR A 173 -3.42 18.15 12.36
CA THR A 173 -4.86 18.40 12.49
C THR A 173 -5.23 19.85 12.24
N PHE A 174 -4.39 20.80 12.65
CA PHE A 174 -4.58 22.23 12.41
C PHE A 174 -4.02 22.73 11.06
N GLY A 175 -3.62 21.81 10.18
CA GLY A 175 -3.23 22.15 8.80
C GLY A 175 -1.83 22.76 8.68
N LEU A 176 -0.96 22.56 9.67
CA LEU A 176 0.47 22.85 9.49
C LEU A 176 1.04 21.87 8.47
N SER A 177 1.82 22.39 7.54
CA SER A 177 2.56 21.62 6.54
C SER A 177 4.04 21.93 6.66
N VAL A 178 4.87 20.96 6.28
CA VAL A 178 6.32 21.17 6.17
C VAL A 178 6.65 21.27 4.70
N ASP A 179 7.40 22.29 4.31
CA ASP A 179 7.96 22.34 2.96
C ASP A 179 8.96 21.20 2.79
N THR A 180 8.62 20.27 1.89
CA THR A 180 9.41 19.07 1.64
C THR A 180 10.08 19.08 0.27
N GLU A 181 10.08 20.21 -0.46
CA GLU A 181 10.76 20.28 -1.76
C GLU A 181 12.26 19.99 -1.64
N ALA A 182 12.89 20.42 -0.54
CA ALA A 182 14.28 20.10 -0.21
C ALA A 182 14.52 18.63 0.20
N MET A 183 13.45 17.91 0.56
CA MET A 183 13.50 16.49 0.95
C MET A 183 13.04 15.57 -0.19
N ARG A 184 12.86 16.12 -1.40
CA ARG A 184 12.54 15.34 -2.58
C ARG A 184 13.74 14.44 -2.87
N ASP A 185 13.57 13.19 -2.52
CA ASP A 185 14.58 12.18 -2.74
C ASP A 185 14.89 12.09 -4.24
N ALA A 186 16.14 11.81 -4.60
CA ALA A 186 16.56 11.60 -6.00
C ALA A 186 16.02 10.26 -6.57
N SER A 187 15.02 9.67 -5.90
CA SER A 187 14.30 8.50 -6.36
C SER A 187 13.65 8.80 -7.74
N PRO A 188 13.86 7.93 -8.74
CA PRO A 188 13.37 8.10 -10.12
C PRO A 188 11.87 8.44 -10.22
#